data_AF-A0A232EF91-F1
#
_entry.id   AF-A0A232EF91-F1
#
_cell.length_a   1.000
_cell.length_b   1.000
_cell.length_c   1.000
_cell.angle_alpha   90.00
_cell.angle_beta   90.00
_cell.angle_gamma   90.00
#
_symmetry.space_group_name_H-M   'P 1'
#
loop_
_entity.id
_entity.type
_entity.pdbx_description
1 polymer ?
#
loop_
_entity_poly.entity_id
_entity_poly.type
_entity_poly.pdbx_seq_one_letter_code
_entity_poly.pdbx_strand_id
1 'polypeptide(L)'
;MCDNSINIASCGLSEISASEQRQITNLIDALLPRDGRNNKVLKTTDLIEHEIKLLHSARPVKQRYHPVSEKMQKAICGLSEISASEQRQINNLIDQLLPRDGRNNKVLKTTDLVEHEIELLHSARPVKQRYHPVSEKMQKAMCEQLDNLIEAEIVEKSHSAWNNTIVMVKKRDNSYRMC
;
A
#
# COMPACT_ATOMS: atom_id res chain seq x y z
N MET A 1 24.22 -38.42 -14.09
CA MET A 1 24.11 -37.87 -15.45
C MET A 1 23.06 -36.77 -15.41
N CYS A 2 23.53 -35.53 -15.47
CA CYS A 2 22.89 -34.30 -15.93
C CYS A 2 23.90 -33.18 -15.59
N ASP A 3 24.96 -33.12 -16.40
CA ASP A 3 25.97 -32.08 -16.38
C ASP A 3 25.35 -30.79 -16.89
N ASN A 4 24.91 -29.92 -15.98
CA ASN A 4 24.56 -28.55 -16.34
C ASN A 4 25.81 -27.68 -16.23
N SER A 5 26.72 -27.88 -17.19
CA SER A 5 27.68 -26.86 -17.58
C SER A 5 26.90 -25.61 -17.96
N ILE A 6 27.28 -24.46 -17.37
CA ILE A 6 26.68 -23.17 -17.69
C ILE A 6 26.89 -22.92 -19.18
N ASN A 7 25.80 -22.93 -19.95
CA ASN A 7 25.86 -22.69 -21.39
C ASN A 7 26.01 -21.18 -21.64
N ILE A 8 27.26 -20.73 -21.75
CA ILE A 8 27.66 -19.34 -22.09
C ILE A 8 27.45 -19.07 -23.60
N ALA A 9 26.30 -19.48 -24.16
CA ALA A 9 25.94 -19.20 -25.56
C ALA A 9 24.82 -18.16 -25.69
N SER A 10 24.30 -17.59 -24.59
CA SER A 10 23.22 -16.59 -24.65
C SER A 10 23.68 -15.12 -24.63
N CYS A 11 24.98 -14.87 -24.38
CA CYS A 11 25.58 -13.55 -24.53
C CYS A 11 26.41 -13.56 -25.80
N GLY A 12 25.97 -12.85 -26.84
CA GLY A 12 26.58 -12.81 -28.17
C GLY A 12 28.00 -12.23 -28.19
N LEU A 13 28.96 -13.03 -27.72
CA LEU A 13 30.40 -12.80 -27.81
C LEU A 13 30.99 -14.01 -28.55
N SER A 14 30.91 -13.97 -29.87
CA SER A 14 31.70 -14.86 -30.72
C SER A 14 33.18 -14.59 -30.45
N GLU A 15 33.92 -15.65 -30.13
CA GLU A 15 35.39 -15.70 -29.93
C GLU A 15 35.92 -15.46 -28.50
N ILE A 16 35.48 -16.28 -27.54
CA ILE A 16 36.25 -16.48 -26.30
C ILE A 16 37.07 -17.77 -26.45
N SER A 17 38.39 -17.66 -26.40
CA SER A 17 39.31 -18.80 -26.45
C SER A 17 39.07 -19.75 -25.26
N ALA A 18 39.31 -21.05 -25.47
CA ALA A 18 39.23 -22.05 -24.40
C ALA A 18 40.12 -21.72 -23.19
N SER A 19 41.18 -20.92 -23.37
CA SER A 19 42.03 -20.42 -22.27
C SER A 19 41.35 -19.33 -21.44
N GLU A 20 40.59 -18.45 -22.07
CA GLU A 20 39.90 -17.32 -21.43
C GLU A 20 38.67 -17.82 -20.68
N GLN A 21 37.95 -18.80 -21.22
CA GLN A 21 36.86 -19.49 -20.50
C GLN A 21 37.37 -20.12 -19.19
N ARG A 22 38.58 -20.71 -19.21
CA ARG A 22 39.21 -21.28 -18.00
C ARG A 22 39.61 -20.20 -17.00
N GLN A 23 40.18 -19.07 -17.46
CA GLN A 23 40.53 -17.96 -16.58
C GLN A 23 39.30 -17.34 -15.90
N ILE A 24 38.21 -17.18 -16.65
CA ILE A 24 36.94 -16.67 -16.11
C ILE A 24 36.37 -17.66 -15.08
N THR A 25 36.39 -18.96 -15.38
CA THR A 25 35.90 -20.00 -14.44
C THR A 25 36.72 -20.01 -13.15
N ASN A 26 38.05 -19.90 -13.24
CA ASN A 26 38.93 -19.84 -12.08
C ASN A 26 38.70 -18.58 -11.21
N LEU A 27 38.39 -17.43 -11.84
CA LEU A 27 38.06 -16.19 -11.14
C LEU A 27 36.73 -16.30 -10.39
N ILE A 28 35.71 -16.90 -11.01
CA ILE A 28 34.40 -17.15 -10.39
C ILE A 28 34.57 -18.08 -9.17
N ASP A 29 35.39 -19.12 -9.30
CA ASP A 29 35.69 -20.09 -8.23
C ASP A 29 36.44 -19.50 -7.02
N ALA A 30 37.12 -18.37 -7.21
CA ALA A 30 37.87 -17.65 -6.17
C ALA A 30 37.04 -16.56 -5.47
N LEU A 31 36.05 -15.99 -6.16
CA LEU A 31 35.27 -14.84 -5.67
C LEU A 31 33.92 -15.22 -5.03
N LEU A 32 33.40 -16.43 -5.27
CA LEU A 32 32.12 -16.87 -4.70
C LEU A 32 32.29 -17.72 -3.43
N PRO A 33 31.54 -17.44 -2.34
CA PRO A 33 31.58 -18.24 -1.12
C PRO A 33 31.18 -19.70 -1.38
N ARG A 34 31.97 -20.64 -0.84
CA ARG A 34 31.75 -22.08 -1.00
C ARG A 34 31.00 -22.68 0.18
N ASP A 35 30.14 -23.65 -0.09
CA ASP A 35 29.44 -24.40 0.96
C ASP A 35 30.38 -25.41 1.64
N GLY A 36 30.60 -25.26 2.95
CA GLY A 36 31.59 -26.02 3.72
C GLY A 36 31.32 -27.53 3.86
N ARG A 37 30.14 -28.02 3.42
CA ARG A 37 29.81 -29.46 3.45
C ARG A 37 30.03 -30.19 2.13
N ASN A 38 29.87 -29.52 0.99
CA ASN A 38 29.88 -30.15 -0.33
C ASN A 38 30.77 -29.45 -1.36
N ASN A 39 31.52 -28.41 -0.97
CA ASN A 39 32.50 -27.69 -1.79
C ASN A 39 31.97 -27.25 -3.17
N LYS A 40 30.69 -26.84 -3.21
CA LYS A 40 30.03 -26.27 -4.39
C LYS A 40 29.86 -24.76 -4.20
N VAL A 41 29.92 -24.04 -5.32
CA VAL A 41 29.62 -22.60 -5.39
C VAL A 41 28.13 -22.39 -5.10
N LEU A 42 27.82 -21.58 -4.08
CA LEU A 42 26.43 -21.26 -3.72
C LEU A 42 25.76 -20.51 -4.88
N LYS A 43 24.62 -21.00 -5.38
CA LYS A 43 23.85 -20.28 -6.39
C LYS A 43 23.10 -19.13 -5.72
N THR A 44 22.89 -18.03 -6.44
CA THR A 44 22.15 -16.86 -5.94
C THR A 44 20.73 -17.23 -5.49
N THR A 45 20.15 -18.27 -6.10
CA THR A 45 18.86 -18.85 -5.72
C THR A 45 18.87 -19.44 -4.30
N ASP A 46 19.99 -20.00 -3.87
CA ASP A 46 20.11 -20.70 -2.59
C ASP A 46 20.25 -19.69 -1.43
N LEU A 47 20.89 -18.54 -1.70
CA LEU A 47 20.94 -17.40 -0.78
C LEU A 47 19.56 -16.78 -0.57
N ILE A 48 18.78 -16.62 -1.65
CA ILE A 48 17.41 -16.11 -1.60
C ILE A 48 16.49 -17.11 -0.85
N GLU A 49 16.61 -18.41 -1.11
CA GLU A 49 15.84 -19.42 -0.39
C GLU A 49 16.18 -19.45 1.12
N HIS A 50 17.45 -19.28 1.48
CA HIS A 50 17.85 -19.19 2.89
C HIS A 50 17.31 -17.92 3.56
N GLU A 51 17.34 -16.78 2.87
CA GLU A 51 16.79 -15.51 3.36
C GLU A 51 15.26 -15.58 3.52
N ILE A 52 14.57 -16.19 2.54
CA ILE A 52 13.12 -16.46 2.61
C ILE A 52 12.81 -17.42 3.76
N LYS A 53 13.65 -18.42 4.03
CA LYS A 53 13.47 -19.35 5.15
C LYS A 53 13.70 -18.69 6.51
N LEU A 54 14.68 -17.76 6.60
CA LEU A 54 14.86 -16.89 7.76
C LEU A 54 13.63 -16.00 7.98
N LEU A 55 13.09 -15.38 6.93
CA LEU A 55 11.89 -14.54 6.99
C LEU A 55 10.62 -15.32 7.36
N HIS A 56 10.49 -16.58 6.94
CA HIS A 56 9.35 -17.43 7.31
C HIS A 56 9.44 -18.03 8.73
N SER A 57 10.66 -18.18 9.27
CA SER A 57 10.90 -18.61 10.66
C SER A 57 10.85 -17.46 11.65
N ALA A 58 11.06 -16.22 11.19
CA ALA A 58 10.69 -15.04 11.93
C ALA A 58 9.18 -15.07 12.17
N ARG A 59 8.79 -15.40 13.41
CA ARG A 59 7.38 -15.33 13.83
C ARG A 59 6.87 -13.97 13.39
N PRO A 60 5.71 -13.88 12.70
CA PRO A 60 5.12 -12.58 12.44
C PRO A 60 5.02 -11.89 13.79
N VAL A 61 5.63 -10.71 13.92
CA VAL A 61 5.40 -9.87 15.08
C VAL A 61 3.90 -9.61 15.08
N LYS A 62 3.16 -10.42 15.84
CA LYS A 62 1.79 -10.15 16.19
C LYS A 62 1.89 -8.89 17.02
N GLN A 63 1.82 -7.72 16.39
CA GLN A 63 1.42 -6.52 17.08
C GLN A 63 0.08 -6.88 17.69
N ARG A 64 0.10 -7.20 19.00
CA ARG A 64 -1.10 -7.36 19.79
C ARG A 64 -1.80 -6.02 19.76
N TYR A 65 -2.65 -5.84 18.78
CA TYR A 65 -3.67 -4.81 18.87
C TYR A 65 -4.67 -5.36 19.87
N HIS A 66 -4.49 -4.96 21.12
CA HIS A 66 -5.61 -4.94 22.03
C HIS A 66 -6.65 -4.01 21.38
N PRO A 67 -7.92 -4.43 21.24
CA PRO A 67 -8.97 -3.48 20.94
C PRO A 67 -8.96 -2.48 22.09
N VAL A 68 -8.37 -1.32 21.84
CA VAL A 68 -8.38 -0.23 22.78
C VAL A 68 -9.85 0.15 22.89
N SER A 69 -10.46 -0.08 24.06
CA SER A 69 -11.84 0.35 24.29
C SER A 69 -11.95 1.83 23.99
N GLU A 70 -13.12 2.32 23.60
CA GLU A 70 -13.31 3.74 23.27
C GLU A 70 -12.82 4.66 24.41
N LYS A 71 -12.99 4.22 25.67
CA LYS A 71 -12.46 4.88 26.87
C LYS A 71 -10.93 4.93 26.90
N MET A 72 -10.28 3.84 26.48
CA MET A 72 -8.82 3.75 26.45
C MET A 72 -8.21 4.45 25.23
N GLN A 73 -8.97 4.65 24.12
CA GLN A 73 -8.50 5.41 22.96
C GLN A 73 -8.37 6.89 23.33
N LYS A 74 -9.38 7.44 24.02
CA LYS A 74 -9.34 8.80 24.55
C LYS A 74 -8.14 9.03 25.47
N ALA A 75 -7.87 8.07 26.37
CA ALA A 75 -6.75 8.13 27.31
C ALA A 75 -5.36 8.10 26.64
N ILE A 76 -5.16 7.31 25.58
CA ILE A 76 -3.86 7.19 24.88
C ILE A 76 -3.55 8.46 24.05
N CYS A 77 -4.57 9.20 23.62
CA CYS A 77 -4.40 10.45 22.85
C CYS A 77 -4.16 11.69 23.73
N GLY A 78 -4.04 11.54 25.06
CA GLY A 78 -3.98 12.69 25.97
C GLY A 78 -5.28 13.50 26.03
N LEU A 79 -6.37 12.97 25.48
CA LEU A 79 -7.69 13.56 25.58
C LEU A 79 -8.27 13.09 26.91
N SER A 80 -7.94 13.83 27.99
CA SER A 80 -8.76 13.85 29.19
C SER A 80 -10.22 13.97 28.77
N GLU A 81 -11.12 13.25 29.44
CA GLU A 81 -12.55 13.32 29.17
C GLU A 81 -12.98 14.79 29.13
N ILE A 82 -13.24 15.29 27.93
CA ILE A 82 -13.61 16.68 27.73
C ILE A 82 -14.90 16.94 28.51
N SER A 83 -14.85 17.88 29.43
CA SER A 83 -16.03 18.23 30.22
C SER A 83 -17.11 18.77 29.29
N ALA A 84 -18.37 18.62 29.69
CA ALA A 84 -19.48 19.18 28.91
C ALA A 84 -19.34 20.70 28.71
N SER A 85 -18.67 21.41 29.64
CA SER A 85 -18.35 22.83 29.51
C SER A 85 -17.28 23.12 28.45
N GLU A 86 -16.19 22.35 28.43
CA GLU A 86 -15.12 22.52 27.43
C GLU A 86 -15.63 22.17 26.03
N GLN A 87 -16.43 21.11 25.89
CA GLN A 87 -17.03 20.76 24.60
C GLN A 87 -17.91 21.89 24.07
N ARG A 88 -18.69 22.55 24.94
CA ARG A 88 -19.47 23.73 24.56
C ARG A 88 -18.56 24.90 24.16
N GLN A 89 -17.47 25.14 24.88
CA GLN A 89 -16.52 26.20 24.51
C GLN A 89 -15.90 25.94 23.14
N ILE A 90 -15.49 24.71 22.85
CA ILE A 90 -14.97 24.33 21.54
C ILE A 90 -16.02 24.52 20.44
N ASN A 91 -17.26 24.05 20.67
CA ASN A 91 -18.33 24.23 19.68
C ASN A 91 -18.61 25.71 19.44
N ASN A 92 -18.63 26.54 20.49
CA ASN A 92 -18.77 27.99 20.35
C ASN A 92 -17.62 28.61 19.54
N LEU A 93 -16.37 28.16 19.73
CA LEU A 93 -15.23 28.63 18.97
C LEU A 93 -15.31 28.21 17.50
N ILE A 94 -15.68 26.96 17.24
CA ILE A 94 -15.93 26.45 15.88
C ILE A 94 -16.99 27.30 15.19
N ASP A 95 -18.08 27.58 15.88
CA ASP A 95 -19.21 28.36 15.37
C ASP A 95 -18.84 29.82 15.09
N GLN A 96 -17.87 30.37 15.82
CA GLN A 96 -17.36 31.74 15.63
C GLN A 96 -16.30 31.84 14.54
N LEU A 97 -15.41 30.86 14.46
CA LEU A 97 -14.21 30.94 13.62
C LEU A 97 -14.42 30.33 12.23
N LEU A 98 -15.20 29.26 12.13
CA LEU A 98 -15.37 28.57 10.85
C LEU A 98 -16.57 29.15 10.08
N PRO A 99 -16.39 29.48 8.80
CA PRO A 99 -17.48 29.99 7.98
C PRO A 99 -18.58 28.94 7.82
N ARG A 100 -19.83 29.41 7.79
CA ARG A 100 -21.01 28.56 7.62
C ARG A 100 -21.61 28.70 6.24
N ASP A 101 -22.19 27.61 5.77
CA ASP A 101 -23.09 27.61 4.62
C ASP A 101 -24.36 28.39 4.97
N GLY A 102 -24.70 29.41 4.16
CA GLY A 102 -25.92 30.19 4.33
C GLY A 102 -27.21 29.40 4.06
N ARG A 103 -27.14 28.24 3.39
CA ARG A 103 -28.30 27.39 3.06
C ARG A 103 -28.60 26.38 4.17
N ASN A 104 -27.58 25.67 4.62
CA ASN A 104 -27.75 24.55 5.57
C ASN A 104 -27.25 24.87 6.99
N ASN A 105 -26.76 26.09 7.24
CA ASN A 105 -26.17 26.55 8.50
C ASN A 105 -25.09 25.60 9.06
N LYS A 106 -24.41 24.87 8.17
CA LYS A 106 -23.37 23.89 8.51
C LYS A 106 -22.00 24.52 8.30
N VAL A 107 -21.02 24.12 9.10
CA VAL A 107 -19.62 24.53 8.90
C VAL A 107 -19.18 24.10 7.49
N LEU A 108 -18.62 25.03 6.71
CA LEU A 108 -18.12 24.76 5.37
C LEU A 108 -16.99 23.72 5.45
N LYS A 109 -17.09 22.68 4.62
CA LYS A 109 -16.07 21.63 4.51
C LYS A 109 -15.12 21.84 3.33
N THR A 110 -15.51 22.70 2.40
CA THR A 110 -14.80 23.05 1.18
C THR A 110 -14.50 24.54 1.19
N THR A 111 -13.61 24.97 0.29
CA THR A 111 -13.23 26.37 0.14
C THR A 111 -13.25 26.74 -1.34
N ASP A 112 -13.89 27.86 -1.66
CA ASP A 112 -13.94 28.39 -3.03
C ASP A 112 -12.73 29.31 -3.32
N LEU A 113 -11.76 29.40 -2.39
CA LEU A 113 -10.60 30.29 -2.51
C LEU A 113 -9.58 29.80 -3.54
N VAL A 114 -9.43 28.48 -3.69
CA VAL A 114 -8.42 27.86 -4.57
C VAL A 114 -8.99 26.57 -5.15
N GLU A 115 -8.91 26.45 -6.47
CA GLU A 115 -9.13 25.20 -7.18
C GLU A 115 -7.78 24.54 -7.49
N HIS A 116 -7.66 23.23 -7.27
CA HIS A 116 -6.44 22.48 -7.58
C HIS A 116 -6.56 21.81 -8.95
N GLU A 117 -5.78 22.28 -9.90
CA GLU A 117 -5.62 21.63 -11.21
C GLU A 117 -4.48 20.60 -11.17
N ILE A 118 -4.73 19.41 -11.71
CA ILE A 118 -3.72 18.37 -11.86
C ILE A 118 -3.23 18.37 -13.31
N GLU A 119 -2.02 18.87 -13.53
CA GLU A 119 -1.38 18.86 -14.84
C GLU A 119 -0.96 17.43 -15.23
N LEU A 120 -1.40 16.99 -16.42
CA LEU A 120 -1.02 15.69 -16.97
C LEU A 120 0.23 15.83 -17.86
N LEU A 121 1.04 14.77 -17.91
CA LEU A 121 2.14 14.68 -18.86
C LEU A 121 1.61 14.67 -20.32
N HIS A 122 2.36 15.27 -21.24
CA HIS A 122 1.99 15.36 -22.67
C HIS A 122 1.66 14.01 -23.35
N SER A 123 2.24 12.91 -22.86
CA SER A 123 2.03 11.56 -23.40
C SER A 123 0.96 10.75 -22.64
N ALA A 124 0.37 11.32 -21.58
CA ALA A 124 -0.60 10.61 -20.76
C ALA A 124 -1.87 10.30 -21.56
N ARG A 125 -2.35 9.06 -21.43
CA ARG A 125 -3.61 8.61 -22.03
C ARG A 125 -4.55 8.11 -20.93
N PRO A 126 -5.88 8.29 -21.09
CA PRO A 126 -6.84 7.78 -20.13
C PRO A 126 -6.70 6.28 -19.90
N VAL A 127 -6.71 5.87 -18.63
CA VAL A 127 -6.71 4.46 -18.21
C VAL A 127 -8.05 4.14 -17.58
N LYS A 128 -8.75 3.15 -18.13
CA LYS A 128 -10.05 2.68 -17.63
C LYS A 128 -9.94 1.24 -17.16
N GLN A 129 -9.72 1.05 -15.87
CA GLN A 129 -9.69 -0.28 -15.26
C GLN A 129 -11.11 -0.87 -15.14
N ARG A 130 -11.21 -2.19 -15.31
CA ARG A 130 -12.48 -2.91 -15.20
C ARG A 130 -12.83 -3.12 -13.73
N TYR A 131 -14.09 -2.90 -13.38
CA TYR A 131 -14.62 -3.27 -12.08
C TYR A 131 -14.57 -4.80 -11.84
N HIS A 132 -14.09 -5.19 -10.65
CA HIS A 132 -14.07 -6.60 -10.22
C HIS A 132 -15.27 -6.90 -9.32
N PRO A 133 -15.97 -8.03 -9.53
CA PRO A 133 -17.06 -8.45 -8.64
C PRO A 133 -16.59 -8.60 -7.20
N VAL A 134 -17.39 -8.09 -6.27
CA VAL A 134 -17.16 -8.23 -4.82
C VAL A 134 -18.31 -9.01 -4.20
N SER A 135 -18.10 -9.58 -3.01
CA SER A 135 -19.17 -10.24 -2.27
C SER A 135 -20.26 -9.25 -1.85
N GLU A 136 -21.49 -9.71 -1.69
CA GLU A 136 -22.64 -8.88 -1.31
C GLU A 136 -22.38 -8.07 -0.04
N LYS A 137 -21.72 -8.67 0.96
CA LYS A 137 -21.34 -7.98 2.20
C LYS A 137 -20.41 -6.80 1.94
N MET A 138 -19.42 -6.96 1.06
CA MET A 138 -18.52 -5.88 0.68
C MET A 138 -19.23 -4.82 -0.17
N GLN A 139 -20.10 -5.24 -1.09
CA GLN A 139 -20.88 -4.34 -1.92
C GLN A 139 -21.79 -3.44 -1.08
N LYS A 140 -22.48 -4.00 -0.08
CA LYS A 140 -23.33 -3.23 0.82
C LYS A 140 -22.53 -2.16 1.58
N ALA A 141 -21.39 -2.55 2.18
CA ALA A 141 -20.52 -1.61 2.88
C ALA A 141 -19.92 -0.54 1.95
N MET A 142 -19.66 -0.90 0.69
CA MET A 142 -19.19 0.01 -0.35
C MET A 142 -20.26 1.05 -0.71
N CYS A 143 -21.50 0.62 -0.91
CA CYS A 143 -22.64 1.52 -1.17
C CYS A 143 -22.90 2.47 0.00
N GLU A 144 -22.95 1.95 1.24
CA GLU A 144 -23.13 2.79 2.44
C GLU A 144 -22.05 3.88 2.56
N GLN A 145 -20.79 3.55 2.27
CA GLN A 145 -19.70 4.54 2.27
C GLN A 145 -19.84 5.54 1.13
N LEU A 146 -20.23 5.10 -0.06
CA LEU A 146 -20.45 5.97 -1.21
C LEU A 146 -21.57 6.97 -0.94
N ASP A 147 -22.70 6.52 -0.37
CA ASP A 147 -23.84 7.38 -0.04
C ASP A 147 -23.43 8.47 0.96
N ASN A 148 -22.66 8.10 2.00
CA ASN A 148 -22.12 9.07 2.95
C ASN A 148 -21.19 10.11 2.31
N LEU A 149 -20.41 9.72 1.30
CA LEU A 149 -19.53 10.64 0.57
C LEU A 149 -20.31 11.58 -0.35
N ILE A 150 -21.38 11.10 -0.96
CA ILE A 150 -22.30 11.90 -1.78
C ILE A 150 -23.04 12.91 -0.89
N GLU A 151 -23.60 12.47 0.24
CA GLU A 151 -24.26 13.34 1.23
C GLU A 151 -23.29 14.38 1.82
N ALA A 152 -22.01 14.02 1.95
CA ALA A 152 -20.98 14.93 2.40
C ALA A 152 -20.48 15.89 1.30
N GLU A 153 -21.00 15.80 0.07
CA GLU A 153 -20.57 16.60 -1.10
C GLU A 153 -19.07 16.45 -1.41
N ILE A 154 -18.48 15.28 -1.09
CA ILE A 154 -17.07 14.96 -1.36
C ILE A 154 -16.90 14.33 -2.75
N VAL A 155 -17.91 13.58 -3.21
CA VAL A 155 -17.90 12.90 -4.51
C VAL A 155 -19.16 13.21 -5.29
N GLU A 156 -19.04 13.24 -6.61
CA GLU A 156 -20.15 13.45 -7.53
C GLU A 156 -20.13 12.42 -8.67
N LYS A 157 -21.24 12.32 -9.38
CA LYS A 157 -21.34 11.46 -10.57
C LYS A 157 -20.60 12.11 -11.72
N SER A 158 -19.69 11.35 -12.35
CA SER A 158 -18.95 11.80 -13.52
C SER A 158 -18.96 10.76 -14.65
N HIS A 159 -18.75 11.22 -15.88
CA HIS A 159 -18.57 10.37 -17.06
C HIS A 159 -17.13 10.47 -17.56
N SER A 160 -16.21 9.79 -16.87
CA SER A 160 -14.76 9.89 -17.15
C SER A 160 -14.25 8.75 -18.04
N ALA A 161 -13.28 9.09 -18.90
CA ALA A 161 -12.44 8.11 -19.58
C ALA A 161 -11.40 7.46 -18.64
N TRP A 162 -11.23 8.02 -17.44
CA TRP A 162 -10.39 7.51 -16.36
C TRP A 162 -11.21 6.70 -15.36
N ASN A 163 -10.71 5.53 -14.95
CA ASN A 163 -11.32 4.74 -13.89
C ASN A 163 -10.26 3.86 -13.23
N ASN A 164 -10.22 3.88 -11.90
CA ASN A 164 -9.40 2.98 -11.10
C ASN A 164 -10.31 2.06 -10.27
N THR A 165 -9.91 0.80 -10.11
CA THR A 165 -10.71 -0.16 -9.36
C THR A 165 -10.72 0.18 -7.87
N ILE A 166 -11.91 0.18 -7.28
CA ILE A 166 -12.10 0.40 -5.84
C ILE A 166 -11.76 -0.88 -5.07
N VAL A 167 -10.96 -0.77 -4.02
CA VAL A 167 -10.54 -1.91 -3.20
C VAL A 167 -11.17 -1.82 -1.81
N MET A 168 -11.81 -2.91 -1.37
CA MET A 168 -12.37 -3.00 -0.02
C MET A 168 -11.40 -3.74 0.91
N VAL A 169 -10.90 -3.04 1.94
CA VAL A 169 -9.98 -3.62 2.92
C VAL A 169 -10.72 -3.94 4.21
N LYS A 170 -10.57 -5.17 4.70
CA LYS A 170 -11.13 -5.60 5.98
C LYS A 170 -10.30 -5.05 7.13
N LYS A 171 -10.93 -4.27 8.01
CA LYS A 171 -10.34 -3.76 9.25
C LYS A 171 -10.38 -4.82 10.36
N ARG A 172 -9.59 -4.59 11.42
CA ARG A 172 -9.53 -5.48 12.60
C ARG A 172 -10.87 -5.61 13.34
N ASP A 173 -11.68 -4.56 13.32
CA ASP A 173 -13.05 -4.52 13.86
C ASP A 173 -14.07 -5.27 12.99
N ASN A 174 -13.61 -6.02 11.96
CA ASN A 174 -14.41 -6.79 11.03
C ASN A 174 -15.28 -5.94 10.07
N SER A 175 -15.14 -4.61 10.10
CA SER A 175 -15.71 -3.70 9.10
C SER A 175 -14.86 -3.66 7.83
N TYR A 176 -15.42 -3.10 6.75
CA TYR A 176 -14.69 -2.86 5.50
C TYR A 176 -14.50 -1.36 5.29
N ARG A 177 -13.38 -0.97 4.69
CA ARG A 177 -13.09 0.40 4.28
C ARG A 177 -12.78 0.45 2.80
N MET A 178 -13.41 1.40 2.11
CA MET A 178 -13.08 1.77 0.74
C MET A 178 -11.68 2.40 0.69
N CYS A 179 -10.82 1.89 -0.19
CA CYS A 179 -9.46 2.36 -0.43
C CYS A 179 -9.26 2.65 -1.91
#